data_AF-A0A382UPU9-F1
#
_entry.id   AF-A0A382UPU9-F1
#
_cell.length_a   1.000
_cell.length_b   1.000
_cell.length_c   1.000
_cell.angle_alpha   90.00
_cell.angle_beta   90.00
_cell.angle_gamma   90.00
#
_symmetry.space_group_name_H-M   'P 1'
#
loop_
_entity.id
_entity.type
_entity.pdbx_description
1 polymer ?
#
loop_
_entity_poly.entity_id
_entity_poly.type
_entity_poly.pdbx_seq_one_letter_code
_entity_poly.pdbx_strand_id
1 'polypeptide(L)'
;MVALYAFCREVDDAADDHSLPLAKRAGILQHWRDDIRRACEWGEPQLQVCRELRPFIRQFNLPFHLFDELLVGMESDLEKTRYRDFDELKLYCHRAASVVGLLSIRIFECDGDQAERYAENLAQALQLTNILRDVAEDAGRGRIYLPQSMLEKHGVAEDDILNGRFTAGYANATQEIAERAWAHY
;
A
#
# COMPACT_ATOMS: atom_id res chain seq x y z
N MET A 1 -17.88 -3.89 0.46
CA MET A 1 -17.00 -2.75 0.78
C MET A 1 -16.60 -2.69 2.25
N VAL A 2 -17.53 -2.62 3.20
CA VAL A 2 -17.18 -2.51 4.64
C VAL A 2 -16.24 -3.63 5.11
N ALA A 3 -16.56 -4.90 4.81
CA ALA A 3 -15.71 -6.03 5.19
C ALA A 3 -14.31 -6.02 4.53
N LEU A 4 -14.21 -5.58 3.26
CA LEU A 4 -12.92 -5.45 2.58
C LEU A 4 -12.08 -4.34 3.22
N TYR A 5 -12.70 -3.18 3.49
CA TYR A 5 -12.02 -2.08 4.15
C TYR A 5 -11.54 -2.45 5.55
N ALA A 6 -12.39 -3.14 6.34
CA ALA A 6 -12.02 -3.65 7.66
C ALA A 6 -10.81 -4.59 7.57
N PHE A 7 -10.78 -5.50 6.59
CA PHE A 7 -9.63 -6.37 6.36
C PHE A 7 -8.36 -5.58 6.08
N CYS A 8 -8.41 -4.63 5.14
CA CYS A 8 -7.25 -3.79 4.82
C CYS A 8 -6.76 -3.02 6.04
N ARG A 9 -7.68 -2.43 6.82
CA ARG A 9 -7.34 -1.64 7.99
C ARG A 9 -6.75 -2.46 9.14
N GLU A 10 -7.29 -3.64 9.42
CA GLU A 10 -6.76 -4.51 10.48
C GLU A 10 -5.40 -5.12 10.11
N VAL A 11 -5.16 -5.42 8.83
CA VAL A 11 -3.84 -5.85 8.34
C VAL A 11 -2.81 -4.73 8.48
N ASP A 12 -3.17 -3.51 8.10
CA ASP A 12 -2.35 -2.30 8.23
C ASP A 12 -1.99 -2.03 9.71
N ASP A 13 -2.99 -2.01 10.60
CA ASP A 13 -2.78 -1.86 12.05
C ASP A 13 -1.86 -2.97 12.63
N ALA A 14 -1.97 -4.20 12.13
CA ALA A 14 -1.13 -5.30 12.56
C ALA A 14 0.34 -5.17 12.09
N ALA A 15 0.57 -4.54 10.93
CA ALA A 15 1.91 -4.26 10.41
C ALA A 15 2.58 -3.08 11.14
N ASP A 16 1.78 -2.07 11.51
CA ASP A 16 2.23 -0.80 12.09
C ASP A 16 2.35 -0.80 13.62
N ASP A 17 2.08 -1.91 14.31
CA ASP A 17 2.30 -2.02 15.76
C ASP A 17 3.79 -2.08 16.12
N HIS A 18 4.45 -0.92 16.10
CA HIS A 18 5.86 -0.74 16.44
C HIS A 18 6.19 -1.08 17.92
N SER A 19 5.21 -1.36 18.78
CA SER A 19 5.47 -1.87 20.13
C SER A 19 5.97 -3.32 20.12
N LEU A 20 5.74 -4.04 19.00
CA LEU A 20 6.13 -5.43 18.83
C LEU A 20 7.48 -5.58 18.10
N PRO A 21 8.32 -6.54 18.51
CA PRO A 21 9.52 -6.90 17.75
C PRO A 21 9.20 -7.29 16.30
N LEU A 22 10.11 -6.97 15.38
CA LEU A 22 10.00 -7.28 13.94
C LEU A 22 9.56 -8.72 13.66
N ALA A 23 10.20 -9.70 14.30
CA ALA A 23 9.88 -11.12 14.13
C ALA A 23 8.43 -11.47 14.53
N LYS A 24 7.86 -10.77 15.53
CA LYS A 24 6.46 -10.97 15.91
C LYS A 24 5.51 -10.39 14.87
N ARG A 25 5.80 -9.19 14.35
CA ARG A 25 5.01 -8.57 13.28
C ARG A 25 5.01 -9.41 12.00
N ALA A 26 6.17 -9.93 11.60
CA ALA A 26 6.27 -10.87 10.48
C ALA A 26 5.45 -12.15 10.71
N GLY A 27 5.49 -12.72 11.91
CA GLY A 27 4.66 -13.87 12.28
C GLY A 27 3.15 -13.56 12.26
N ILE A 28 2.75 -12.35 12.65
CA ILE A 28 1.37 -11.88 12.55
C ILE A 28 0.94 -11.79 11.08
N LEU A 29 1.73 -11.16 10.21
CA LEU A 29 1.42 -11.08 8.78
C LEU A 29 1.31 -12.46 8.11
N GLN A 30 2.18 -13.41 8.51
CA GLN A 30 2.05 -14.79 8.03
C GLN A 30 0.75 -15.45 8.51
N HIS A 31 0.31 -15.20 9.75
CA HIS A 31 -0.98 -15.69 10.23
C HIS A 31 -2.15 -15.10 9.43
N TRP A 32 -2.10 -13.79 9.11
CA TRP A 32 -3.07 -13.14 8.23
C TRP A 32 -3.11 -13.76 6.84
N ARG A 33 -1.94 -14.00 6.23
CA ARG A 33 -1.81 -14.68 4.92
C ARG A 33 -2.47 -16.05 4.92
N ASP A 34 -2.18 -16.85 5.94
CA ASP A 34 -2.75 -18.20 6.05
C ASP A 34 -4.27 -18.14 6.26
N ASP A 35 -4.77 -17.16 7.00
CA ASP A 35 -6.20 -17.04 7.30
C ASP A 35 -7.03 -16.54 6.11
N ILE A 36 -6.54 -15.53 5.37
CA ILE A 36 -7.21 -15.09 4.15
C ILE A 36 -7.15 -16.16 3.05
N ARG A 37 -6.05 -16.92 2.98
CA ARG A 37 -5.95 -18.10 2.10
C ARG A 37 -7.03 -19.12 2.43
N ARG A 38 -7.22 -19.47 3.72
CA ARG A 38 -8.31 -20.35 4.16
C ARG A 38 -9.68 -19.83 3.72
N ALA A 39 -9.92 -18.52 3.83
CA ALA A 39 -11.17 -17.92 3.39
C ALA A 39 -11.38 -18.06 1.87
N CYS A 40 -10.34 -17.85 1.06
CA CYS A 40 -10.35 -18.02 -0.40
C CYS A 40 -10.48 -19.49 -0.85
N GLU A 41 -9.95 -20.44 -0.09
CA GLU A 41 -9.99 -21.88 -0.36
C GLU A 41 -11.23 -22.58 0.24
N TRP A 42 -12.24 -21.80 0.66
CA TRP A 42 -13.49 -22.29 1.26
C TRP A 42 -13.35 -23.02 2.60
N GLY A 43 -12.20 -22.90 3.26
CA GLY A 43 -11.99 -23.36 4.63
C GLY A 43 -12.68 -22.48 5.68
N GLU A 44 -12.32 -22.68 6.95
CA GLU A 44 -12.83 -21.91 8.09
C GLU A 44 -11.76 -20.95 8.61
N PRO A 45 -11.85 -19.63 8.31
CA PRO A 45 -10.93 -18.65 8.86
C PRO A 45 -11.15 -18.40 10.36
N GLN A 46 -10.06 -18.10 11.05
CA GLN A 46 -9.96 -17.88 12.49
C GLN A 46 -10.11 -16.41 12.88
N LEU A 47 -9.72 -15.48 12.01
CA LEU A 47 -9.91 -14.05 12.23
C LEU A 47 -11.36 -13.67 11.93
N GLN A 48 -11.94 -12.82 12.77
CA GLN A 48 -13.33 -12.40 12.60
C GLN A 48 -13.53 -11.69 11.27
N VAL A 49 -12.64 -10.77 10.90
CA VAL A 49 -12.74 -10.04 9.64
C VAL A 49 -12.65 -10.96 8.42
N CYS A 50 -11.81 -12.00 8.46
CA CYS A 50 -11.74 -13.01 7.40
C CYS A 50 -13.02 -13.86 7.31
N ARG A 51 -13.65 -14.21 8.45
CA ARG A 51 -14.97 -14.87 8.46
C ARG A 51 -16.05 -14.01 7.83
N GLU A 52 -16.07 -12.72 8.14
CA GLU A 52 -17.02 -11.75 7.61
C GLU A 52 -16.78 -11.47 6.12
N LEU A 53 -15.52 -11.48 5.67
CA LEU A 53 -15.15 -11.27 4.28
C LEU A 53 -15.41 -12.50 3.39
N ARG A 54 -15.28 -13.72 3.92
CA ARG A 54 -15.48 -15.00 3.21
C ARG A 54 -16.75 -15.08 2.32
N PRO A 55 -17.97 -14.73 2.78
CA PRO A 55 -19.15 -14.77 1.91
C PRO A 55 -19.00 -13.87 0.67
N PHE A 56 -18.32 -12.73 0.79
CA PHE A 56 -18.10 -11.79 -0.31
C PHE A 56 -16.96 -12.24 -1.24
N ILE A 57 -15.93 -12.90 -0.71
CA ILE A 57 -14.92 -13.58 -1.55
C ILE A 57 -15.60 -14.56 -2.49
N ARG A 58 -16.60 -15.31 -1.98
CA ARG A 58 -17.42 -16.22 -2.79
C ARG A 58 -18.30 -15.50 -3.79
N GLN A 59 -19.06 -14.52 -3.34
CA GLN A 59 -20.03 -13.81 -4.17
C GLN A 59 -19.37 -13.11 -5.36
N PHE A 60 -18.23 -12.46 -5.13
CA PHE A 60 -17.55 -11.62 -6.13
C PHE A 60 -16.29 -12.26 -6.72
N ASN A 61 -16.04 -13.54 -6.43
CA ASN A 61 -14.87 -14.27 -6.91
C ASN A 61 -13.55 -13.49 -6.70
N LEU A 62 -13.33 -13.03 -5.47
CA LEU A 62 -12.16 -12.21 -5.12
C LEU A 62 -10.91 -13.11 -5.09
N PRO A 63 -9.90 -12.83 -5.93
CA PRO A 63 -8.79 -13.76 -6.10
C PRO A 63 -7.75 -13.60 -4.98
N PHE A 64 -7.28 -14.71 -4.44
CA PHE A 64 -6.28 -14.75 -3.35
C PHE A 64 -5.03 -13.90 -3.65
N HIS A 65 -4.54 -13.90 -4.90
CA HIS A 65 -3.30 -13.20 -5.26
C HIS A 65 -3.35 -11.69 -4.96
N LEU A 66 -4.52 -11.03 -5.03
CA LEU A 66 -4.63 -9.60 -4.70
C LEU A 66 -4.49 -9.34 -3.20
N PHE A 67 -4.99 -10.25 -2.36
CA PHE A 67 -4.78 -10.20 -0.92
C PHE A 67 -3.33 -10.50 -0.55
N ASP A 68 -2.71 -11.45 -1.25
CA ASP A 68 -1.30 -11.82 -1.01
C ASP A 68 -0.35 -10.69 -1.42
N GLU A 69 -0.58 -10.01 -2.54
CA GLU A 69 0.20 -8.82 -2.94
C GLU A 69 0.07 -7.68 -1.93
N LEU A 70 -1.12 -7.45 -1.35
CA LEU A 70 -1.29 -6.49 -0.24
C LEU A 70 -0.39 -6.87 0.94
N LEU A 71 -0.41 -8.13 1.36
CA LEU A 71 0.41 -8.63 2.46
C LEU A 71 1.91 -8.54 2.16
N VAL A 72 2.34 -8.81 0.93
CA VAL A 72 3.72 -8.59 0.49
C VAL A 72 4.12 -7.11 0.58
N GLY A 73 3.19 -6.19 0.29
CA GLY A 73 3.37 -4.76 0.52
C GLY A 73 3.65 -4.44 1.99
N MET A 74 2.83 -4.98 2.89
CA MET A 74 2.95 -4.80 4.34
C MET A 74 4.24 -5.41 4.91
N GLU A 75 4.64 -6.57 4.40
CA GLU A 75 5.92 -7.20 4.77
C GLU A 75 7.11 -6.36 4.32
N SER A 76 7.04 -5.77 3.13
CA SER A 76 8.08 -4.86 2.64
C SER A 76 8.24 -3.66 3.58
N ASP A 77 7.12 -3.14 4.11
CA ASP A 77 7.10 -2.00 5.02
C ASP A 77 7.72 -2.27 6.40
N LEU A 78 7.88 -3.53 6.78
CA LEU A 78 8.53 -3.89 8.04
C LEU A 78 10.03 -3.53 8.08
N GLU A 79 10.71 -3.56 6.93
CA GLU A 79 12.15 -3.36 6.82
C GLU A 79 12.54 -2.22 5.88
N LYS A 80 11.74 -1.97 4.84
CA LYS A 80 12.06 -0.99 3.81
C LYS A 80 11.70 0.42 4.27
N THR A 81 12.72 1.27 4.28
CA THR A 81 12.58 2.68 4.65
C THR A 81 12.94 3.63 3.52
N ARG A 82 13.49 3.14 2.42
CA ARG A 82 13.95 3.91 1.25
C ARG A 82 13.56 3.23 -0.06
N TYR A 83 13.29 4.03 -1.08
CA TYR A 83 12.96 3.60 -2.44
C TYR A 83 13.99 4.17 -3.41
N ARG A 84 14.62 3.31 -4.21
CA ARG A 84 15.70 3.68 -5.12
C ARG A 84 15.20 4.59 -6.25
N ASP A 85 14.07 4.22 -6.84
CA ASP A 85 13.53 4.87 -8.03
C ASP A 85 12.00 4.84 -8.06
N PHE A 86 11.43 5.48 -9.07
CA PHE A 86 9.99 5.57 -9.22
C PHE A 86 9.33 4.21 -9.47
N ASP A 87 10.01 3.29 -10.15
CA ASP A 87 9.43 1.98 -10.44
C ASP A 87 9.27 1.16 -9.16
N GLU A 88 10.23 1.26 -8.24
CA GLU A 88 10.13 0.66 -6.92
C GLU A 88 9.00 1.29 -6.08
N LEU A 89 8.86 2.62 -6.11
CA LEU A 89 7.74 3.31 -5.46
C LEU A 89 6.39 2.94 -6.07
N LYS A 90 6.32 2.81 -7.39
CA LYS A 90 5.11 2.42 -8.12
C LYS A 90 4.68 1.00 -7.79
N LEU A 91 5.64 0.07 -7.68
CA LEU A 91 5.37 -1.29 -7.22
C LEU A 91 4.83 -1.31 -5.78
N TYR A 92 5.39 -0.47 -4.91
CA TYR A 92 4.84 -0.29 -3.56
C TYR A 92 3.41 0.25 -3.60
N CYS A 93 3.14 1.30 -4.37
CA CYS A 93 1.78 1.84 -4.52
C CYS A 93 0.81 0.81 -5.10
N HIS A 94 1.28 -0.09 -5.97
CA HIS A 94 0.45 -1.17 -6.50
C HIS A 94 -0.02 -2.10 -5.37
N ARG A 95 0.92 -2.56 -4.53
CA ARG A 95 0.65 -3.45 -3.40
C ARG A 95 -0.15 -2.78 -2.29
N ALA A 96 0.16 -1.53 -1.96
CA ALA A 96 -0.50 -0.81 -0.87
C ALA A 96 -1.91 -0.32 -1.25
N ALA A 97 -2.16 -0.02 -2.54
CA ALA A 97 -3.41 0.63 -2.96
C ALA A 97 -4.07 0.02 -4.19
N SER A 98 -3.34 -0.24 -5.29
CA SER A 98 -3.96 -0.70 -6.55
C SER A 98 -4.68 -2.04 -6.40
N VAL A 99 -4.13 -2.99 -5.64
CA VAL A 99 -4.80 -4.28 -5.38
C VAL A 99 -6.14 -4.12 -4.66
N VAL A 100 -6.29 -3.10 -3.80
CA VAL A 100 -7.56 -2.77 -3.14
C VAL A 100 -8.55 -2.19 -4.15
N GLY A 101 -8.08 -1.35 -5.08
CA GLY A 101 -8.88 -0.87 -6.22
C GLY A 101 -9.40 -2.02 -7.09
N LEU A 102 -8.53 -2.98 -7.42
CA LEU A 102 -8.87 -4.18 -8.20
C LEU A 102 -9.88 -5.09 -7.48
N LEU A 103 -9.76 -5.25 -6.16
CA LEU A 103 -10.77 -5.94 -5.36
C LEU A 103 -12.10 -5.16 -5.34
N SER A 104 -12.04 -3.84 -5.29
CA SER A 104 -13.23 -2.98 -5.22
C SER A 104 -14.06 -3.04 -6.50
N ILE A 105 -13.44 -2.97 -7.68
CA ILE A 105 -14.18 -3.07 -8.96
C ILE A 105 -14.88 -4.42 -9.14
N ARG A 106 -14.31 -5.52 -8.61
CA ARG A 106 -14.99 -6.82 -8.57
C ARG A 106 -16.22 -6.81 -7.68
N ILE A 107 -16.15 -6.16 -6.52
CA ILE A 107 -17.29 -5.98 -5.61
C ILE A 107 -18.37 -5.09 -6.24
N PHE A 108 -17.97 -4.12 -7.06
CA PHE A 108 -18.89 -3.27 -7.82
C PHE A 108 -19.39 -3.91 -9.11
N GLU A 109 -18.95 -5.14 -9.42
CA GLU A 109 -19.30 -5.86 -10.65
C GLU A 109 -19.00 -5.02 -11.91
N CYS A 110 -17.89 -4.27 -11.85
CA CYS A 110 -17.35 -3.48 -12.94
C CYS A 110 -16.24 -4.27 -13.65
N ASP A 111 -16.56 -4.84 -14.80
CA ASP A 111 -15.65 -5.71 -15.54
C ASP A 111 -14.96 -5.02 -16.73
N GLY A 112 -13.82 -5.61 -17.13
CA GLY A 112 -13.11 -5.30 -18.37
C GLY A 112 -11.87 -4.42 -18.17
N ASP A 113 -10.95 -4.51 -19.13
CA ASP A 113 -9.62 -3.89 -19.10
C ASP A 113 -9.64 -2.38 -18.80
N GLN A 114 -10.70 -1.68 -19.22
CA GLN A 114 -10.85 -0.25 -18.96
C GLN A 114 -11.13 0.04 -17.48
N ALA A 115 -11.97 -0.78 -16.82
CA ALA A 115 -12.27 -0.66 -15.40
C ALA A 115 -11.04 -1.00 -14.56
N GLU A 116 -10.32 -2.06 -14.91
CA GLU A 116 -9.07 -2.46 -14.24
C GLU A 116 -8.02 -1.35 -14.33
N ARG A 117 -7.75 -0.85 -15.54
CA ARG A 117 -6.81 0.27 -15.74
C ARG A 117 -7.23 1.53 -14.99
N TYR A 118 -8.52 1.82 -14.93
CA TYR A 118 -9.03 2.97 -14.19
C TYR A 118 -8.80 2.80 -12.68
N ALA A 119 -9.11 1.63 -12.13
CA ALA A 119 -8.92 1.32 -10.71
C ALA A 119 -7.45 1.39 -10.30
N GLU A 120 -6.56 0.83 -11.13
CA GLU A 120 -5.12 0.89 -10.87
C GLU A 120 -4.61 2.33 -10.89
N ASN A 121 -4.95 3.11 -11.92
CA ASN A 121 -4.53 4.50 -12.04
C ASN A 121 -5.05 5.36 -10.88
N LEU A 122 -6.35 5.28 -10.58
CA LEU A 122 -6.93 6.04 -9.48
C LEU A 122 -6.26 5.70 -8.14
N ALA A 123 -6.01 4.41 -7.89
CA ALA A 123 -5.32 3.99 -6.67
C ALA A 123 -3.86 4.47 -6.60
N GLN A 124 -3.14 4.46 -7.72
CA GLN A 124 -1.79 5.05 -7.81
C GLN A 124 -1.82 6.55 -7.50
N ALA A 125 -2.75 7.30 -8.12
CA ALA A 125 -2.91 8.73 -7.89
C ALA A 125 -3.15 9.05 -6.41
N LEU A 126 -4.08 8.33 -5.78
CA LEU A 126 -4.44 8.53 -4.37
C LEU A 126 -3.28 8.16 -3.44
N GLN A 127 -2.55 7.08 -3.72
CA GLN A 127 -1.42 6.67 -2.88
C GLN A 127 -0.23 7.62 -2.99
N LEU A 128 0.11 8.07 -4.20
CA LEU A 128 1.13 9.12 -4.39
C LEU A 128 0.71 10.42 -3.69
N THR A 129 -0.57 10.75 -3.69
CA THR A 129 -1.10 11.91 -2.95
C THR A 129 -0.94 11.75 -1.45
N ASN A 130 -1.21 10.56 -0.89
CA ASN A 130 -0.97 10.27 0.52
C ASN A 130 0.52 10.43 0.87
N ILE A 131 1.41 9.84 0.07
CA ILE A 131 2.87 9.97 0.23
C ILE A 131 3.31 11.44 0.26
N LEU A 132 2.77 12.28 -0.63
CA LEU A 132 3.08 13.71 -0.67
C LEU A 132 2.55 14.47 0.54
N ARG A 133 1.37 14.10 1.04
CA ARG A 133 0.75 14.70 2.21
C ARG A 133 1.52 14.36 3.49
N ASP A 134 2.01 13.13 3.60
CA ASP A 134 2.47 12.54 4.86
C ASP A 134 4.00 12.52 5.01
N VAL A 135 4.75 13.20 4.12
CA VAL A 135 6.23 13.23 4.13
C VAL A 135 6.82 13.53 5.52
N ALA A 136 6.26 14.50 6.24
CA ALA A 136 6.76 14.88 7.57
C ALA A 136 6.46 13.82 8.65
N GLU A 137 5.30 13.16 8.56
CA GLU A 137 4.93 12.07 9.47
C GLU A 137 5.83 10.85 9.23
N ASP A 138 6.04 10.49 7.97
CA ASP A 138 6.92 9.40 7.55
C ASP A 138 8.37 9.64 7.96
N ALA A 139 8.87 10.87 7.78
CA ALA A 139 10.18 11.29 8.24
C ALA A 139 10.34 11.12 9.76
N GLY A 140 9.30 11.42 10.54
CA GLY A 140 9.26 11.19 11.99
C GLY A 140 9.39 9.72 12.39
N ARG A 141 8.98 8.80 11.50
CA ARG A 141 9.18 7.34 11.62
C ARG A 141 10.51 6.87 11.01
N GLY A 142 11.34 7.78 10.51
CA GLY A 142 12.59 7.47 9.81
C GLY A 142 12.39 6.88 8.42
N ARG A 143 11.21 7.04 7.80
CA ARG A 143 10.86 6.53 6.47
C ARG A 143 10.90 7.65 5.43
N ILE A 144 11.31 7.33 4.21
CA ILE A 144 11.30 8.26 3.06
C ILE A 144 10.78 7.49 1.85
N TYR A 145 9.55 7.80 1.45
CA TYR A 145 8.91 7.23 0.26
C TYR A 145 9.32 7.94 -1.04
N LEU A 146 9.75 9.20 -0.96
CA LEU A 146 10.27 9.92 -2.11
C LEU A 146 11.47 9.16 -2.71
N PRO A 147 11.48 8.88 -4.03
CA PRO A 147 12.55 8.07 -4.61
C PRO A 147 13.92 8.74 -4.49
N GLN A 148 14.93 7.98 -4.07
CA GLN A 148 16.32 8.44 -3.91
C GLN A 148 16.86 9.05 -5.20
N SER A 149 16.62 8.42 -6.35
CA SER A 149 17.02 8.98 -7.65
C SER A 149 16.40 10.34 -7.97
N MET A 150 15.19 10.65 -7.47
CA MET A 150 14.59 11.98 -7.61
C MET A 150 15.18 12.98 -6.62
N LEU A 151 15.40 12.56 -5.37
CA LEU A 151 16.08 13.39 -4.37
C LEU A 151 17.48 13.79 -4.86
N GLU A 152 18.26 12.83 -5.36
CA GLU A 152 19.58 13.04 -5.94
C GLU A 152 19.53 13.98 -7.15
N LYS A 153 18.60 13.75 -8.08
CA LYS A 153 18.39 14.61 -9.26
C LYS A 153 18.17 16.08 -8.90
N HIS A 154 17.49 16.33 -7.78
CA HIS A 154 17.16 17.67 -7.31
C HIS A 154 18.09 18.18 -6.18
N GLY A 155 19.17 17.46 -5.88
CA GLY A 155 20.17 17.86 -4.89
C GLY A 155 19.65 17.88 -3.45
N VAL A 156 18.72 17.00 -3.09
CA VAL A 156 18.13 16.88 -1.76
C VAL A 156 18.79 15.74 -1.01
N ALA A 157 19.35 16.02 0.17
CA ALA A 157 19.88 14.98 1.05
C ALA A 157 18.73 14.33 1.84
N GLU A 158 18.88 13.06 2.23
CA GLU A 158 17.90 12.41 3.12
C GLU A 158 17.73 13.17 4.44
N ASP A 159 18.81 13.72 4.98
CA ASP A 159 18.78 14.56 6.17
C ASP A 159 17.89 15.80 6.00
N ASP A 160 17.74 16.33 4.79
CA ASP A 160 16.82 17.45 4.55
C ASP A 160 15.37 17.00 4.77
N ILE A 161 15.00 15.81 4.31
CA ILE A 161 13.67 15.22 4.52
C ILE A 161 13.46 14.90 5.99
N LEU A 162 14.40 14.18 6.62
CA LEU A 162 14.28 13.72 8.02
C LEU A 162 14.18 14.87 9.03
N ASN A 163 14.74 16.03 8.70
CA ASN A 163 14.70 17.22 9.57
C ASN A 163 13.69 18.28 9.08
N GLY A 164 12.82 17.96 8.12
CA GLY A 164 11.79 18.87 7.63
C GLY A 164 12.33 20.16 6.97
N ARG A 165 13.47 20.08 6.28
CA ARG A 165 14.07 21.20 5.56
C ARG A 165 13.53 21.31 4.13
N PHE A 166 12.65 22.27 3.91
CA PHE A 166 12.01 22.52 2.62
C PHE A 166 12.90 23.36 1.69
N THR A 167 13.88 22.72 1.05
CA THR A 167 14.76 23.36 0.06
C THR A 167 14.04 23.56 -1.28
N ALA A 168 14.64 24.33 -2.20
CA ALA A 168 14.15 24.41 -3.58
C ALA A 168 14.17 23.02 -4.27
N GLY A 169 15.18 22.20 -3.96
CA GLY A 169 15.27 20.83 -4.43
C GLY A 169 14.11 19.95 -3.93
N TYR A 170 13.72 20.11 -2.66
CA TYR A 170 12.56 19.42 -2.09
C TYR A 170 11.29 19.74 -2.88
N ALA A 171 11.02 21.04 -3.11
CA ALA A 171 9.85 21.47 -3.87
C ALA A 171 9.82 20.85 -5.27
N ASN A 172 10.97 20.82 -5.96
CA ASN A 172 11.08 20.22 -7.29
C ASN A 172 10.85 18.69 -7.28
N ALA A 173 11.40 17.99 -6.28
CA ALA A 173 11.20 16.54 -6.14
C ALA A 173 9.73 16.19 -5.85
N THR A 174 9.07 16.93 -4.95
CA THR A 174 7.65 16.73 -4.67
C THR A 174 6.75 17.12 -5.83
N GLN A 175 7.12 18.16 -6.60
CA GLN A 175 6.40 18.56 -7.81
C GLN A 175 6.45 17.47 -8.88
N GLU A 176 7.60 16.82 -9.09
CA GLU A 176 7.72 15.70 -10.03
C GLU A 176 6.83 14.51 -9.63
N ILE A 177 6.71 14.20 -8.34
CA ILE A 177 5.78 13.17 -7.85
C ILE A 177 4.32 13.63 -8.02
N ALA A 178 4.01 14.89 -7.77
CA ALA A 178 2.67 15.45 -7.95
C ALA A 178 2.21 15.38 -9.41
N GLU A 179 3.10 15.68 -10.36
CA GLU A 179 2.84 15.55 -11.80
C GLU A 179 2.57 14.10 -12.21
N ARG A 180 3.31 13.14 -11.64
CA ARG A 180 3.07 11.71 -11.86
C ARG A 180 1.73 11.26 -11.27
N ALA A 181 1.38 11.72 -10.08
CA ALA A 181 0.05 11.48 -9.48
C ALA A 181 -1.05 12.07 -10.37
N TRP A 182 -0.85 13.28 -10.88
CA TRP A 182 -1.80 13.95 -11.77
C TRP A 182 -2.00 13.19 -13.09
N ALA A 183 -0.94 12.62 -13.66
CA ALA A 183 -1.01 11.86 -14.91
C ALA A 183 -1.80 10.54 -14.81
N HIS A 184 -2.18 10.12 -13.60
CA HIS A 184 -3.05 8.97 -13.36
C HIS A 184 -4.55 9.32 -13.31
N TYR A 185 -4.94 10.58 -13.16
CA TYR A 185 -6.34 11.01 -13.27
C TYR A 185 -6.79 11.07 -14.74
#